data_AF-A0A8S3IZ61-F1
#
_entry.id   AF-A0A8S3IZ61-F1
#
_cell.length_a   1.000
_cell.length_b   1.000
_cell.length_c   1.000
_cell.angle_alpha   90.00
_cell.angle_beta   90.00
_cell.angle_gamma   90.00
#
_symmetry.space_group_name_H-M   'P 1'
#
loop_
_entity.id
_entity.type
_entity.pdbx_description
1 polymer ?
#
loop_
_entity_poly.entity_id
_entity_poly.type
_entity_poly.pdbx_seq_one_letter_code
_entity_poly.pdbx_strand_id
1 'polypeptide(L)'
;TRPADGYYWKRYGPTSSIRRCDLHQIRILGCQILEALYFLYENNLVYGHLHSGNILFDFEQTQSIKLLDITNAIAGVSSKYRCYYSNLKYIHTLEQCDIYAFGRLLYELSTGEECPISLYTEFPSIIPYPVQEILSKIFIPSGTLPTLQQLLNEPLFQVTYSSGFERFQLKLNTKAKEAFDEIIRKARERLENDHIKVSLFSIPKNRLFSLQRI
;
A
#
# COMPACT_ATOMS: atom_id res chain seq x y z
N THR A 1 19.04 -29.44 16.86
CA THR A 1 19.39 -28.74 18.11
C THR A 1 18.79 -27.35 18.05
N ARG A 2 17.78 -27.07 18.88
CA ARG A 2 17.15 -25.74 18.97
C ARG A 2 18.11 -24.77 19.68
N PRO A 3 18.30 -23.52 19.19
CA PRO A 3 18.92 -22.48 19.99
C PRO A 3 17.93 -21.97 21.04
N ALA A 4 18.45 -21.71 22.23
CA ALA A 4 17.74 -21.28 23.43
C ALA A 4 17.32 -19.81 23.36
N ASP A 5 16.11 -19.58 23.88
CA ASP A 5 15.63 -18.46 24.70
C ASP A 5 16.10 -17.02 24.43
N GLY A 6 15.11 -16.18 24.11
CA GLY A 6 15.18 -14.72 24.17
C GLY A 6 15.00 -14.07 22.80
N TYR A 7 13.96 -13.24 22.64
CA TYR A 7 13.74 -12.32 21.50
C TYR A 7 13.10 -12.93 20.25
N TYR A 8 11.83 -13.36 20.39
CA TYR A 8 10.93 -13.54 19.25
C TYR A 8 9.69 -12.65 19.42
N TRP A 9 9.73 -11.42 18.91
CA TRP A 9 8.53 -10.75 18.41
C TRP A 9 8.17 -11.30 17.02
N LYS A 10 8.17 -12.64 16.90
CA LYS A 10 7.54 -13.37 15.81
C LYS A 10 6.04 -13.32 16.05
N ARG A 11 5.32 -12.46 15.34
CA ARG A 11 3.91 -12.73 15.05
C ARG A 11 3.82 -13.30 13.64
N TYR A 12 4.06 -14.61 13.55
CA TYR A 12 3.47 -15.43 12.50
C TYR A 12 2.04 -15.75 12.96
N GLY A 13 1.03 -15.11 12.37
CA GLY A 13 -0.36 -15.44 12.64
C GLY A 13 -1.34 -14.37 12.13
N PRO A 14 -2.47 -14.77 11.50
CA PRO A 14 -3.52 -13.84 11.10
C PRO A 14 -4.23 -13.35 12.37
N THR A 15 -4.50 -12.04 12.50
CA THR A 15 -5.17 -11.34 13.64
C THR A 15 -4.30 -10.65 14.71
N SER A 16 -3.03 -10.32 14.45
CA SER A 16 -2.40 -9.26 15.25
C SER A 16 -2.89 -7.89 14.78
N SER A 17 -3.94 -7.36 15.41
CA SER A 17 -4.27 -5.94 15.29
C SER A 17 -3.00 -5.12 15.53
N ILE A 18 -2.70 -4.20 14.60
CA ILE A 18 -1.62 -3.25 14.81
C ILE A 18 -1.93 -2.50 16.10
N ARG A 19 -0.97 -2.51 17.03
CA ARG A 19 -1.05 -1.61 18.18
C ARG A 19 -0.97 -0.20 17.65
N ARG A 20 -1.89 0.67 18.07
CA ARG A 20 -1.85 2.10 17.78
C ARG A 20 -0.45 2.67 18.09
N CYS A 21 0.09 3.40 17.12
CA CYS A 21 1.38 4.07 17.19
C CYS A 21 1.21 5.54 17.59
N ASP A 22 2.23 6.09 18.25
CA ASP A 22 2.32 7.54 18.45
C ASP A 22 2.77 8.26 17.16
N LEU A 23 2.70 9.59 17.15
CA LEU A 23 3.06 10.38 15.97
C LEU A 23 4.52 10.18 15.56
N HIS A 24 5.45 10.02 16.50
CA HIS A 24 6.86 9.84 16.17
C HIS A 24 7.10 8.49 15.47
N GLN A 25 6.47 7.43 15.98
CA GLN A 25 6.47 6.12 15.35
C GLN A 25 5.86 6.17 13.95
N ILE A 26 4.68 6.80 13.79
CA ILE A 26 4.03 6.94 12.47
C ILE A 26 4.95 7.63 11.46
N ARG A 27 5.69 8.66 11.88
CA ARG A 27 6.64 9.37 11.03
C ARG A 27 7.77 8.49 10.52
N ILE A 28 8.42 7.74 11.43
CA ILE A 28 9.53 6.84 11.08
C ILE A 28 9.03 5.69 10.21
N LEU A 29 7.95 5.02 10.64
CA LEU A 29 7.40 3.88 9.92
C LEU A 29 6.91 4.28 8.53
N GLY A 30 6.16 5.39 8.45
CA GLY A 30 5.63 5.90 7.20
C GLY A 30 6.74 6.25 6.21
N CYS A 31 7.81 6.90 6.69
CA CYS A 31 9.00 7.19 5.89
C CYS A 31 9.64 5.92 5.32
N GLN A 32 9.97 4.94 6.18
CA GLN A 32 10.61 3.69 5.74
C GLN A 32 9.76 2.87 4.78
N ILE A 33 8.43 2.83 4.99
CA ILE A 33 7.51 2.16 4.07
C ILE A 33 7.51 2.86 2.71
N LEU A 34 7.40 4.20 2.69
CA LEU A 34 7.43 4.97 1.45
C LEU A 34 8.75 4.80 0.71
N GLU A 35 9.89 4.80 1.41
CA GLU A 35 11.20 4.57 0.80
C GLU A 35 11.30 3.16 0.20
N ALA A 36 10.79 2.15 0.88
CA ALA A 36 10.75 0.79 0.35
C ALA A 36 9.86 0.67 -0.90
N LEU A 37 8.67 1.27 -0.88
CA LEU A 37 7.78 1.32 -2.04
C LEU A 37 8.40 2.07 -3.21
N TYR A 38 8.99 3.23 -2.94
CA TYR A 38 9.66 4.05 -3.95
C TYR A 38 10.86 3.33 -4.55
N PHE A 39 11.65 2.64 -3.72
CA PHE A 39 12.75 1.81 -4.19
C PHE A 39 12.27 0.71 -5.15
N LEU A 40 11.18 0.01 -4.82
CA LEU A 40 10.62 -1.01 -5.72
C LEU A 40 10.12 -0.39 -7.02
N TYR A 41 9.40 0.73 -6.92
CA TYR A 41 8.88 1.47 -8.07
C TYR A 41 9.98 1.88 -9.05
N GLU A 42 11.05 2.51 -8.56
CA GLU A 42 12.21 2.95 -9.38
C GLU A 42 12.95 1.77 -10.05
N ASN A 43 12.79 0.56 -9.52
CA ASN A 43 13.40 -0.66 -10.07
C ASN A 43 12.44 -1.49 -10.93
N ASN A 44 11.30 -0.93 -11.36
CA ASN A 44 10.25 -1.66 -12.08
C ASN A 44 9.83 -2.93 -11.34
N LEU A 45 9.61 -2.79 -10.04
CA LEU A 45 9.00 -3.81 -9.20
C LEU A 45 7.71 -3.25 -8.61
N VAL A 46 6.70 -4.11 -8.51
CA VAL A 46 5.41 -3.76 -7.90
C VAL A 46 5.31 -4.49 -6.59
N TYR A 47 4.92 -3.78 -5.53
CA TYR A 47 4.65 -4.44 -4.27
C TYR A 47 3.23 -5.00 -4.26
N GLY A 48 2.21 -4.17 -4.45
CA GLY A 48 0.80 -4.56 -4.64
C GLY A 48 0.14 -5.28 -3.45
N HIS A 49 0.89 -5.58 -2.40
CA HIS A 49 0.48 -6.40 -1.26
C HIS A 49 0.70 -5.69 0.09
N LEU A 50 0.79 -4.37 0.07
CA LEU A 50 0.92 -3.59 1.30
C LEU A 50 -0.33 -3.72 2.17
N HIS A 51 -0.13 -4.19 3.39
CA HIS A 51 -1.08 -4.13 4.49
C HIS A 51 -0.34 -4.48 5.79
N SER A 52 -0.98 -4.24 6.93
CA SER A 52 -0.43 -4.51 8.25
C SER A 52 0.16 -5.91 8.43
N GLY A 53 -0.54 -6.94 7.95
CA GLY A 53 -0.05 -8.33 8.00
C GLY A 53 1.23 -8.64 7.20
N ASN A 54 1.65 -7.77 6.27
CA ASN A 54 2.85 -7.95 5.46
C ASN A 54 4.00 -7.02 5.88
N ILE A 55 3.93 -6.48 7.09
CA ILE A 55 4.96 -5.59 7.63
C ILE A 55 5.40 -6.12 8.97
N LEU A 56 6.70 -6.38 9.09
CA LEU A 56 7.33 -6.68 10.37
C LEU A 56 7.97 -5.41 10.93
N PHE A 57 7.65 -5.10 12.18
CA PHE A 57 8.22 -3.97 12.90
C PHE A 57 9.21 -4.47 13.95
N ASP A 58 10.42 -3.94 13.94
CA ASP A 58 11.40 -4.14 15.00
C ASP A 58 11.64 -2.81 15.71
N PHE A 59 10.88 -2.55 16.77
CA PHE A 59 10.99 -1.32 17.56
C PHE A 59 12.09 -1.37 18.63
N GLU A 60 12.53 -2.55 19.02
CA GLU A 60 13.42 -2.74 20.17
C GLU A 60 14.89 -2.67 19.77
N GLN A 61 15.25 -3.17 18.59
CA GLN A 61 16.65 -3.27 18.19
C GLN A 61 16.99 -2.28 17.08
N THR A 62 16.27 -2.31 15.98
CA THR A 62 16.67 -1.59 14.76
C THR A 62 15.81 -0.38 14.42
N GLN A 63 14.66 -0.23 15.08
CA GLN A 63 13.61 0.74 14.70
C GLN A 63 13.29 0.69 13.20
N SER A 64 13.29 -0.52 12.63
CA SER A 64 13.16 -0.74 11.19
C SER A 64 11.93 -1.56 10.84
N ILE A 65 11.43 -1.35 9.61
CA ILE A 65 10.40 -2.17 8.98
C ILE A 65 10.99 -3.17 8.00
N LYS A 66 10.33 -4.31 7.87
CA LYS A 66 10.57 -5.27 6.78
C LYS A 66 9.26 -5.54 6.05
N LEU A 67 9.25 -5.28 4.76
CA LEU A 67 8.17 -5.72 3.88
C LEU A 67 8.30 -7.24 3.67
N LEU A 68 7.21 -7.95 3.96
CA LEU A 68 7.08 -9.39 3.75
C LEU A 68 6.41 -9.67 2.41
N ASP A 69 6.45 -10.92 1.98
CA ASP A 69 5.62 -11.44 0.89
C ASP A 69 5.74 -10.71 -0.46
N ILE A 70 6.90 -10.11 -0.74
CA ILE A 70 7.21 -9.51 -2.05
C ILE A 70 7.02 -10.50 -3.21
N THR A 71 7.17 -11.80 -2.95
CA THR A 71 6.96 -12.88 -3.93
C THR A 71 5.52 -13.02 -4.37
N ASN A 72 4.53 -12.50 -3.62
CA ASN A 72 3.12 -12.58 -4.01
C ASN A 72 2.84 -11.83 -5.31
N ALA A 73 3.48 -10.66 -5.50
CA ALA A 73 3.40 -9.92 -6.75
C ALA A 73 3.94 -10.74 -7.93
N ILE A 74 5.08 -11.41 -7.72
CA ILE A 74 5.74 -12.27 -8.72
C ILE A 74 4.86 -13.48 -9.07
N ALA A 75 4.26 -14.10 -8.07
CA ALA A 75 3.34 -15.23 -8.24
C ALA A 75 1.97 -14.80 -8.81
N GLY A 76 1.70 -13.50 -8.95
CA GLY A 76 0.44 -12.97 -9.45
C GLY A 76 -0.75 -13.24 -8.52
N VAL A 77 -0.50 -13.30 -7.20
CA VAL A 77 -1.54 -13.42 -6.18
C VAL A 77 -2.38 -12.13 -6.17
N SER A 78 -3.68 -12.23 -5.87
CA SER A 78 -4.53 -11.04 -5.79
C SER A 78 -4.24 -10.25 -4.51
N SER A 79 -4.13 -8.93 -4.63
CA SER A 79 -3.99 -8.01 -3.48
C SER A 79 -5.17 -8.10 -2.52
N LYS A 80 -4.91 -7.97 -1.21
CA LYS A 80 -5.95 -7.86 -0.15
C LYS A 80 -6.97 -6.78 -0.51
N TYR A 81 -6.51 -5.66 -1.08
CA TYR A 81 -7.37 -4.51 -1.34
C TYR A 81 -7.90 -4.43 -2.78
N ARG A 82 -7.78 -5.51 -3.57
CA ARG A 82 -8.20 -5.56 -4.97
C ARG A 82 -9.64 -5.07 -5.20
N CYS A 83 -10.58 -5.48 -4.34
CA CYS A 83 -11.99 -5.09 -4.44
C CYS A 83 -12.23 -3.60 -4.19
N TYR A 84 -11.31 -2.89 -3.55
CA TYR A 84 -11.41 -1.44 -3.35
C TYR A 84 -10.90 -0.71 -4.58
N TYR A 85 -9.74 -1.11 -5.12
CA TYR A 85 -9.14 -0.46 -6.28
C TYR A 85 -10.11 -0.38 -7.46
N SER A 86 -10.81 -1.48 -7.77
CA SER A 86 -11.73 -1.55 -8.92
C SER A 86 -12.92 -0.60 -8.82
N ASN A 87 -13.33 -0.24 -7.60
CA ASN A 87 -14.44 0.69 -7.34
C ASN A 87 -14.00 2.16 -7.29
N LEU A 88 -12.70 2.41 -7.10
CA LEU A 88 -12.14 3.76 -6.98
C LEU A 88 -11.71 4.26 -8.35
N LYS A 89 -12.50 5.17 -8.92
CA LYS A 89 -12.28 5.72 -10.27
C LYS A 89 -11.00 6.54 -10.44
N TYR A 90 -10.31 6.87 -9.36
CA TYR A 90 -9.06 7.64 -9.40
C TYR A 90 -7.80 6.77 -9.34
N ILE A 91 -7.95 5.46 -9.17
CA ILE A 91 -6.83 4.50 -9.16
C ILE A 91 -6.77 3.86 -10.55
N HIS A 92 -5.62 4.01 -11.22
CA HIS A 92 -5.35 3.51 -12.57
C HIS A 92 -3.95 2.90 -12.71
N THR A 93 -3.07 3.15 -11.75
CA THR A 93 -1.69 2.63 -11.77
C THR A 93 -1.43 1.75 -10.56
N LEU A 94 -0.45 0.86 -10.68
CA LEU A 94 -0.01 0.00 -9.58
C LEU A 94 0.62 0.82 -8.44
N GLU A 95 1.26 1.94 -8.77
CA GLU A 95 1.74 2.93 -7.79
C GLU A 95 0.57 3.49 -6.95
N GLN A 96 -0.53 3.87 -7.60
CA GLN A 96 -1.73 4.37 -6.91
C GLN A 96 -2.39 3.30 -6.03
N CYS A 97 -2.33 2.02 -6.42
CA CYS A 97 -2.75 0.93 -5.55
C CYS A 97 -1.91 0.88 -4.26
N ASP A 98 -0.58 0.99 -4.37
CA ASP A 98 0.34 0.99 -3.22
C ASP A 98 0.15 2.24 -2.34
N ILE A 99 -0.09 3.42 -2.94
CA ILE A 99 -0.42 4.66 -2.22
C ILE A 99 -1.74 4.53 -1.45
N TYR A 100 -2.77 3.96 -2.07
CA TYR A 100 -4.05 3.74 -1.39
C TYR A 100 -3.88 2.76 -0.21
N ALA A 101 -3.16 1.67 -0.42
CA ALA A 101 -2.83 0.72 0.64
C ALA A 101 -2.03 1.38 1.77
N PHE A 102 -1.12 2.29 1.44
CA PHE A 102 -0.35 3.08 2.41
C PHE A 102 -1.27 3.98 3.25
N GLY A 103 -2.24 4.65 2.64
CA GLY A 103 -3.26 5.41 3.37
C GLY A 103 -4.04 4.54 4.36
N ARG A 104 -4.43 3.33 3.96
CA ARG A 104 -5.14 2.41 4.86
C ARG A 104 -4.27 1.98 6.04
N LEU A 105 -3.00 1.74 5.80
CA LEU A 105 -2.05 1.41 6.84
C LEU A 105 -1.79 2.58 7.79
N LEU A 106 -1.68 3.81 7.29
CA LEU A 106 -1.54 5.01 8.14
C LEU A 106 -2.76 5.19 9.06
N TYR A 107 -3.95 4.95 8.54
CA TYR A 107 -5.17 4.93 9.36
C TYR A 107 -5.07 3.88 10.47
N GLU A 108 -4.66 2.64 10.12
CA GLU A 108 -4.54 1.54 11.07
C GLU A 108 -3.46 1.81 12.13
N LEU A 109 -2.30 2.37 11.74
CA LEU A 109 -1.26 2.82 12.68
C LEU A 109 -1.77 3.92 13.62
N SER A 110 -2.62 4.82 13.14
CA SER A 110 -3.13 5.95 13.92
C SER A 110 -4.24 5.59 14.89
N THR A 111 -5.04 4.56 14.55
CA THR A 111 -6.26 4.19 15.30
C THR A 111 -6.11 2.87 16.06
N GLY A 112 -5.26 1.97 15.57
CA GLY A 112 -5.21 0.56 15.98
C GLY A 112 -6.27 -0.32 15.32
N GLU A 113 -7.08 0.24 14.41
CA GLU A 113 -8.25 -0.40 13.81
C GLU A 113 -8.14 -0.47 12.28
N GLU A 114 -8.72 -1.49 11.67
CA GLU A 114 -8.73 -1.59 10.21
C GLU A 114 -9.52 -0.41 9.60
N CYS A 115 -8.95 0.22 8.58
CA CYS A 115 -9.60 1.30 7.84
C CYS A 115 -10.94 0.83 7.28
N PRO A 116 -12.09 1.42 7.69
CA PRO A 116 -13.38 1.10 7.12
C PRO A 116 -13.44 1.32 5.61
N ILE A 117 -14.42 0.67 5.00
CA ILE A 117 -14.69 0.67 3.55
C ILE A 117 -15.31 1.99 3.08
N SER A 118 -15.98 2.71 3.98
CA SER A 118 -16.70 3.94 3.68
C SER A 118 -15.78 5.07 3.24
N LEU A 119 -16.24 5.87 2.27
CA LEU A 119 -15.60 7.14 1.95
C LEU A 119 -15.71 8.07 3.16
N TYR A 120 -14.57 8.52 3.68
CA TYR A 120 -14.53 9.48 4.77
C TYR A 120 -14.98 10.84 4.26
N THR A 121 -15.92 11.47 4.96
CA THR A 121 -16.13 12.92 4.90
C THR A 121 -15.23 13.63 5.90
N GLU A 122 -14.96 12.96 7.03
CA GLU A 122 -14.12 13.44 8.12
C GLU A 122 -13.35 12.27 8.75
N PHE A 123 -12.14 12.54 9.25
CA PHE A 123 -11.32 11.56 9.95
C PHE A 123 -11.54 11.62 11.47
N PRO A 124 -11.49 10.48 12.18
CA PRO A 124 -11.58 10.48 13.64
C PRO A 124 -10.53 11.38 14.30
N SER A 125 -10.93 12.15 15.33
CA SER A 125 -10.04 13.08 16.06
C SER A 125 -8.85 12.41 16.76
N ILE A 126 -8.90 11.09 16.93
CA ILE A 126 -7.81 10.26 17.45
C ILE A 126 -6.59 10.24 16.51
N ILE A 127 -6.80 10.50 15.21
CA ILE A 127 -5.76 10.56 14.19
C ILE A 127 -5.06 11.92 14.29
N PRO A 128 -3.73 11.99 14.40
CA PRO A 128 -3.03 13.27 14.46
C PRO A 128 -3.26 14.13 13.21
N TYR A 129 -3.43 15.45 13.37
CA TYR A 129 -3.71 16.37 12.26
C TYR A 129 -2.76 16.21 11.06
N PRO A 130 -1.42 16.13 11.23
CA PRO A 130 -0.51 15.91 10.10
C PRO A 130 -0.78 14.62 9.32
N VAL A 131 -1.29 13.57 9.99
CA VAL A 131 -1.66 12.31 9.34
C VAL A 131 -2.99 12.46 8.60
N GLN A 132 -3.95 13.19 9.17
CA GLN A 132 -5.23 13.49 8.51
C GLN A 132 -5.03 14.24 7.18
N GLU A 133 -4.06 15.16 7.10
CA GLU A 133 -3.71 15.84 5.86
C GLU A 133 -3.28 14.86 4.76
N ILE A 134 -2.43 13.87 5.09
CA ILE A 134 -2.01 12.83 4.15
C ILE A 134 -3.18 11.93 3.75
N LEU A 135 -3.98 11.48 4.72
CA LEU A 135 -5.16 10.66 4.44
C LEU A 135 -6.18 11.37 3.56
N SER A 136 -6.33 12.70 3.72
CA SER A 136 -7.21 13.51 2.87
C SER A 136 -6.74 13.52 1.42
N LYS A 137 -5.43 13.70 1.18
CA LYS A 137 -4.83 13.64 -0.17
C LYS A 137 -5.03 12.28 -0.85
N ILE A 138 -5.08 11.18 -0.08
CA ILE A 138 -5.20 9.81 -0.60
C ILE A 138 -6.67 9.39 -0.80
N PHE A 139 -7.53 9.61 0.19
CA PHE A 139 -8.91 9.09 0.19
C PHE A 139 -9.95 10.07 -0.36
N ILE A 140 -9.68 11.37 -0.29
CA ILE A 140 -10.56 12.44 -0.78
C ILE A 140 -9.78 13.31 -1.77
N PRO A 141 -9.23 12.72 -2.84
CA PRO A 141 -8.37 13.45 -3.75
C PRO A 141 -9.19 14.52 -4.48
N SER A 142 -8.76 15.79 -4.37
CA SER A 142 -9.33 16.90 -5.16
C SER A 142 -8.86 16.89 -6.63
N GLY A 143 -8.03 15.93 -7.01
CA GLY A 143 -7.40 15.79 -8.32
C GLY A 143 -6.72 14.44 -8.47
N THR A 144 -5.53 14.42 -9.07
CA THR A 144 -4.71 13.20 -9.15
C THR A 144 -4.14 12.84 -7.79
N LEU A 145 -4.01 11.54 -7.50
CA LEU A 145 -3.32 11.05 -6.31
C LEU A 145 -1.86 11.53 -6.29
N PRO A 146 -1.29 11.82 -5.10
CA PRO A 146 0.12 12.14 -4.98
C PRO A 146 0.97 10.94 -5.40
N THR A 147 2.14 11.17 -6.00
CA THR A 147 3.12 10.11 -6.28
C THR A 147 3.85 9.66 -5.01
N LEU A 148 4.52 8.50 -5.04
CA LEU A 148 5.37 8.05 -3.93
C LEU A 148 6.44 9.09 -3.57
N GLN A 149 7.05 9.71 -4.59
CA GLN A 149 8.04 10.78 -4.39
C GLN A 149 7.43 12.03 -3.74
N GLN A 150 6.21 12.42 -4.13
CA GLN A 150 5.51 13.55 -3.52
C GLN A 150 5.20 13.26 -2.05
N LEU A 151 4.73 12.05 -1.73
CA LEU A 151 4.51 11.63 -0.35
C LEU A 151 5.81 11.62 0.47
N LEU A 152 6.92 11.12 -0.08
CA LEU A 152 8.21 11.17 0.61
C LEU A 152 8.62 12.60 1.00
N ASN A 153 8.30 13.59 0.15
CA ASN A 153 8.60 15.00 0.38
C ASN A 153 7.65 15.70 1.36
N GLU A 154 6.62 15.02 1.87
CA GLU A 154 5.72 15.60 2.86
C GLU A 154 6.44 15.85 4.19
N PRO A 155 6.20 16.99 4.88
CA PRO A 155 6.88 17.33 6.14
C PRO A 155 6.77 16.24 7.22
N LEU A 156 5.69 15.47 7.20
CA LEU A 156 5.48 14.34 8.11
C LEU A 156 6.60 13.28 7.98
N PHE A 157 7.02 12.97 6.76
CA PHE A 157 7.95 11.88 6.44
C PHE A 157 9.39 12.35 6.20
N GLN A 158 9.65 13.66 6.23
CA GLN A 158 10.99 14.23 6.25
C GLN A 158 11.62 14.02 7.65
N VAL A 159 12.04 12.80 7.93
CA VAL A 159 12.63 12.38 9.21
C VAL A 159 14.07 11.94 8.99
N THR A 160 14.98 12.45 9.80
CA THR A 160 16.30 11.85 9.94
C THR A 160 16.21 10.73 10.96
N TYR A 161 16.31 9.49 10.50
CA TYR A 161 16.51 8.34 11.36
C TYR A 161 17.85 7.72 11.02
N SER A 162 18.54 7.13 12.00
CA SER A 162 19.86 6.52 11.84
C SER A 162 19.74 5.21 11.05
N SER A 163 19.34 5.30 9.78
CA SER A 163 19.45 4.18 8.87
C SER A 163 20.90 4.06 8.43
N GLY A 164 21.55 2.98 8.82
CA GLY A 164 22.74 2.48 8.11
C GLY A 164 22.40 1.98 6.69
N PHE A 165 21.36 2.51 6.05
CA PHE A 165 21.00 2.19 4.68
C PHE A 165 22.04 2.82 3.76
N GLU A 166 23.05 2.05 3.43
CA GLU A 166 23.75 2.25 2.18
C GLU A 166 22.71 2.21 1.05
N ARG A 167 22.82 3.14 0.10
CA ARG A 167 21.96 3.13 -1.10
C ARG A 167 22.13 1.80 -1.81
N PHE A 168 21.24 0.86 -1.53
CA PHE A 168 21.28 -0.46 -2.13
C PHE A 168 20.95 -0.32 -3.61
N GLN A 169 21.82 -0.82 -4.48
CA GLN A 169 21.55 -0.88 -5.91
C GLN A 169 21.10 -2.29 -6.26
N LEU A 170 19.84 -2.45 -6.68
CA LEU A 170 19.36 -3.72 -7.18
C LEU A 170 19.95 -3.96 -8.59
N LYS A 171 20.80 -4.97 -8.71
CA LYS A 171 21.35 -5.40 -10.00
C LYS A 171 20.51 -6.55 -10.56
N LEU A 172 19.73 -6.25 -11.60
CA LEU A 172 18.97 -7.24 -12.35
C LEU A 172 19.63 -7.49 -13.71
N ASN A 173 19.76 -8.77 -14.08
CA ASN A 173 20.14 -9.14 -15.45
C ASN A 173 18.96 -8.90 -16.41
N THR A 174 19.22 -8.90 -17.71
CA THR A 174 18.21 -8.61 -18.74
C THR A 174 17.00 -9.53 -18.65
N LYS A 175 17.20 -10.83 -18.48
CA LYS A 175 16.11 -11.82 -18.36
C LYS A 175 15.21 -11.55 -17.15
N ALA A 176 15.80 -11.16 -16.03
CA ALA A 176 15.05 -10.80 -14.83
C ALA A 176 14.22 -9.53 -15.06
N LYS A 177 14.79 -8.50 -15.71
CA LYS A 177 14.05 -7.28 -16.07
C LYS A 177 12.85 -7.59 -16.97
N GLU A 178 13.07 -8.36 -18.03
CA GLU A 178 12.00 -8.79 -18.94
C GLU A 178 10.89 -9.56 -18.21
N ALA A 179 11.25 -10.43 -17.28
CA ALA A 179 10.28 -11.16 -16.46
C ALA A 179 9.45 -10.23 -15.57
N PHE A 180 10.08 -9.21 -14.95
CA PHE A 180 9.37 -8.22 -14.15
C PHE A 180 8.48 -7.31 -14.99
N ASP A 181 8.94 -6.88 -16.16
CA ASP A 181 8.13 -6.09 -17.10
C ASP A 181 6.85 -6.85 -17.49
N GLU A 182 6.96 -8.16 -17.74
CA GLU A 182 5.81 -9.01 -18.04
C GLU A 182 4.86 -9.18 -16.84
N ILE A 183 5.39 -9.26 -15.62
CA ILE A 183 4.58 -9.30 -14.39
C ILE A 183 3.82 -7.98 -14.22
N ILE A 184 4.49 -6.83 -14.41
CA ILE A 184 3.89 -5.50 -14.34
C ILE A 184 2.79 -5.35 -15.38
N ARG A 185 3.06 -5.76 -16.63
CA ARG A 185 2.08 -5.71 -17.71
C ARG A 185 0.82 -6.49 -17.34
N LYS A 186 0.97 -7.74 -16.87
CA LYS A 186 -0.17 -8.57 -16.42
C LYS A 186 -0.92 -7.94 -15.25
N ALA A 187 -0.22 -7.35 -14.29
CA ALA A 187 -0.85 -6.70 -13.14
C ALA A 187 -1.67 -5.47 -13.57
N ARG A 188 -1.16 -4.67 -14.51
CA ARG A 188 -1.89 -3.53 -15.10
C ARG A 188 -3.13 -3.98 -15.86
N GLU A 189 -3.01 -4.99 -16.73
CA GLU A 189 -4.15 -5.54 -17.47
C GLU A 189 -5.24 -6.07 -16.54
N ARG A 190 -4.87 -6.68 -15.41
CA ARG A 190 -5.85 -7.13 -14.42
C ARG A 190 -6.59 -5.96 -13.79
N LEU A 191 -5.88 -4.88 -13.42
CA LEU A 191 -6.47 -3.68 -12.85
C LEU A 191 -7.47 -3.04 -13.83
N GLU A 192 -7.08 -2.86 -15.09
CA GLU A 192 -7.93 -2.33 -16.15
C GLU A 192 -9.19 -3.20 -16.35
N ASN A 193 -9.03 -4.52 -16.43
CA ASN A 193 -10.14 -5.46 -16.55
C ASN A 193 -11.10 -5.40 -15.36
N ASP A 194 -10.59 -5.21 -14.15
CA ASP A 194 -11.42 -5.09 -12.95
C ASP A 194 -12.26 -3.80 -12.98
N HIS A 195 -11.72 -2.69 -13.45
CA HIS A 195 -12.50 -1.46 -13.67
C HIS A 195 -13.59 -1.64 -14.73
N ILE A 196 -13.29 -2.32 -15.84
CA ILE A 196 -14.27 -2.63 -16.88
C ILE A 196 -15.42 -3.46 -16.30
N LYS A 197 -15.11 -4.54 -15.56
CA LYS A 197 -16.14 -5.37 -14.93
C LYS A 197 -17.05 -4.55 -14.01
N VAL A 198 -16.49 -3.74 -13.10
CA VAL A 198 -17.28 -2.89 -12.20
C VAL A 198 -18.19 -1.95 -13.00
N SER A 199 -17.69 -1.32 -14.07
CA SER A 199 -18.49 -0.44 -14.91
C SER A 199 -19.66 -1.17 -15.60
N LEU A 200 -19.44 -2.39 -16.09
CA LEU A 200 -20.48 -3.22 -16.72
C LEU A 200 -21.57 -3.65 -15.72
N PHE A 201 -21.18 -4.00 -14.50
CA PHE A 201 -22.13 -4.36 -13.44
C PHE A 201 -22.86 -3.15 -12.83
N SER A 202 -22.31 -1.94 -13.00
CA SER A 202 -22.93 -0.69 -12.54
C SER A 202 -23.93 -0.11 -13.55
N ILE A 203 -24.10 -0.71 -14.74
CA ILE A 203 -25.13 -0.29 -15.70
C ILE A 203 -26.51 -0.66 -15.11
N PRO A 204 -27.42 0.29 -14.87
CA PRO A 204 -28.76 -0.03 -14.39
C PRO A 204 -29.46 -0.94 -15.41
N LYS A 205 -30.04 -2.05 -14.93
CA LYS A 205 -30.75 -3.08 -15.73
C LYS A 205 -31.80 -2.50 -16.71
N ASN A 206 -32.24 -1.26 -16.49
CA ASN A 206 -33.19 -0.55 -17.35
C ASN A 206 -32.62 -0.09 -18.69
N ARG A 207 -31.30 -0.14 -18.94
CA ARG A 207 -30.71 0.20 -20.26
C ARG A 207 -30.48 -1.00 -21.18
N LEU A 208 -30.58 -2.23 -20.69
CA LEU A 208 -30.43 -3.44 -21.52
C LEU A 208 -31.69 -3.75 -22.35
N PHE A 209 -32.85 -3.22 -21.95
CA PHE A 209 -34.12 -3.45 -22.65
C PHE A 209 -34.42 -2.46 -23.79
N SER A 210 -33.61 -1.41 -23.97
CA SER A 210 -33.81 -0.42 -25.05
C SER A 210 -33.00 -0.71 -26.32
N LEU A 211 -32.22 -1.79 -26.36
CA LEU A 211 -31.42 -2.20 -27.54
C LEU A 211 -31.91 -3.51 -28.19
N GLN A 212 -33.08 -4.02 -27.80
CA GLN A 212 -33.75 -5.16 -28.46
C GLN A 212 -35.09 -4.79 -29.12
N ARG A 213 -35.32 -3.50 -29.42
CA ARG A 213 -36.43 -3.07 -30.29
C ARG A 213 -35.89 -2.15 -31.39
N ILE A 214 -35.24 -2.76 -32.37
CA ILE A 214 -35.21 -2.29 -33.76
C ILE A 214 -35.52 -3.52 -34.60
#